data_AF-A0A7K0BL57-F1
#
_entry.id   AF-A0A7K0BL57-F1
#
_cell.length_a   1.000
_cell.length_b   1.000
_cell.length_c   1.000
_cell.angle_alpha   90.00
_cell.angle_beta   90.00
_cell.angle_gamma   90.00
#
_symmetry.space_group_name_H-M   'P 1'
#
loop_
_entity.id
_entity.type
_entity.pdbx_description
1 polymer ?
#
loop_
_entity_poly.entity_id
_entity_poly.type
_entity_poly.pdbx_seq_one_letter_code
_entity_poly.pdbx_strand_id
1 'polypeptide(L)'
;MEGKEIDMSKTFLDPKNIEKIESYFGKTAQTRSGTKGAYLITRIKKTELVTLQKFVEKIKAGNESLKNIESVNVLVDDLLIEKFSEYRIEESCVVEIKIFKTDPKSIIRDGNIATIKIITNRKNNGY
;
A
#
# COMPACT_ATOMS: atom_id res chain seq x y z
N MET A 1 16.18 -20.40 -2.50
CA MET A 1 14.97 -19.78 -3.08
C MET A 1 15.14 -18.27 -2.96
N GLU A 2 15.19 -17.53 -4.07
CA GLU A 2 15.34 -16.06 -4.07
C GLU A 2 14.00 -15.35 -3.87
N GLY A 3 13.31 -15.66 -2.77
CA GLY A 3 12.06 -15.01 -2.38
C GLY A 3 12.32 -13.89 -1.37
N LYS A 4 11.55 -12.80 -1.43
CA LYS A 4 11.52 -11.78 -0.38
C LYS A 4 10.29 -12.01 0.50
N GLU A 5 10.51 -12.22 1.79
CA GLU A 5 9.41 -12.32 2.75
C GLU A 5 8.70 -10.97 2.90
N ILE A 6 7.38 -11.01 2.88
CA ILE A 6 6.51 -9.84 3.02
C ILE A 6 5.33 -10.14 3.94
N ASP A 7 4.89 -9.12 4.68
CA ASP A 7 3.64 -9.16 5.43
C ASP A 7 2.49 -8.76 4.49
N MET A 8 1.63 -9.72 4.15
CA MET A 8 0.49 -9.51 3.26
C MET A 8 -0.60 -8.61 3.87
N SER A 9 -0.65 -8.47 5.20
CA SER A 9 -1.58 -7.54 5.85
C SER A 9 -1.16 -6.07 5.68
N LYS A 10 0.14 -5.84 5.40
CA LYS A 10 0.73 -4.52 5.22
C LYS A 10 1.25 -4.27 3.79
N THR A 11 0.94 -5.15 2.86
CA THR A 11 1.39 -5.03 1.46
C THR A 11 0.20 -4.98 0.50
N PHE A 12 0.16 -3.94 -0.32
CA PHE A 12 -0.78 -3.79 -1.43
C PHE A 12 -0.11 -4.24 -2.73
N LEU A 13 -0.43 -5.45 -3.17
CA LEU A 13 0.03 -6.02 -4.43
C LEU A 13 -1.00 -5.80 -5.54
N ASP A 14 -0.51 -5.65 -6.76
CA ASP A 14 -1.35 -5.62 -7.95
C ASP A 14 -1.80 -7.05 -8.30
N PRO A 15 -3.09 -7.38 -8.16
CA PRO A 15 -3.59 -8.71 -8.48
C PRO A 15 -3.43 -9.06 -9.96
N LYS A 16 -3.36 -8.07 -10.87
CA LYS A 16 -3.12 -8.30 -12.30
C LYS A 16 -1.66 -8.67 -12.60
N ASN A 17 -0.75 -8.44 -11.65
CA ASN A 17 0.65 -8.83 -11.76
C ASN A 17 0.96 -10.15 -11.03
N ILE A 18 -0.05 -10.86 -10.50
CA ILE A 18 0.14 -12.17 -9.88
C ILE A 18 0.02 -13.24 -10.97
N GLU A 19 1.07 -14.05 -11.13
CA GLU A 19 1.07 -15.20 -12.03
C GLU A 19 0.51 -16.45 -11.34
N LYS A 20 0.96 -16.71 -10.11
CA LYS A 20 0.60 -17.91 -9.36
C LYS A 20 0.66 -17.65 -7.86
N ILE A 21 -0.25 -18.28 -7.12
CA ILE A 21 -0.20 -18.37 -5.66
C ILE A 21 -0.13 -19.85 -5.29
N GLU A 22 0.89 -20.24 -4.54
CA GLU A 22 1.06 -21.61 -4.01
C GLU A 22 1.05 -21.58 -2.50
N SER A 23 0.29 -22.49 -1.89
CA SER A 23 0.24 -22.64 -0.44
C SER A 23 1.09 -23.80 0.02
N TYR A 24 1.98 -23.57 0.97
CA TYR A 24 2.75 -24.61 1.65
C TYR A 24 2.30 -24.67 3.11
N PHE A 25 2.00 -25.86 3.60
CA PHE A 25 1.62 -26.11 4.99
C PHE A 25 2.39 -27.29 5.57
N GLY A 26 2.52 -27.34 6.90
CA GLY A 26 3.15 -28.47 7.59
C GLY A 26 4.63 -28.64 7.25
N LYS A 27 5.08 -29.89 7.06
CA LYS A 27 6.50 -30.21 6.80
C LYS A 27 7.05 -29.47 5.56
N THR A 28 6.23 -29.30 4.53
CA THR A 28 6.61 -28.63 3.28
C THR A 28 6.87 -27.13 3.47
N ALA A 29 6.12 -26.47 4.35
CA ALA A 29 6.35 -25.07 4.73
C ALA A 29 7.61 -24.92 5.59
N GLN A 30 7.81 -25.85 6.53
CA GLN A 30 8.95 -25.83 7.45
C GLN A 30 10.28 -25.97 6.69
N THR A 31 10.33 -26.84 5.67
CA THR A 31 11.53 -26.99 4.82
C THR A 31 11.81 -25.79 3.93
N ARG A 32 10.79 -25.06 3.44
CA ARG A 32 10.96 -23.96 2.48
C ARG A 32 11.09 -22.57 3.12
N SER A 33 10.47 -22.36 4.28
CA SER A 33 10.32 -21.03 4.89
C SER A 33 10.58 -21.01 6.39
N GLY A 34 10.80 -22.17 7.04
CA GLY A 34 10.95 -22.24 8.50
C GLY A 34 9.65 -22.00 9.31
N THR A 35 8.51 -21.82 8.64
CA THR A 35 7.21 -21.54 9.28
C THR A 35 6.24 -22.72 9.17
N LYS A 36 5.13 -22.68 9.94
CA LYS A 36 4.08 -23.71 9.91
C LYS A 36 3.20 -23.65 8.64
N GLY A 37 3.22 -22.52 7.94
CA GLY A 37 2.49 -22.30 6.70
C GLY A 37 2.95 -21.01 6.02
N ALA A 38 3.06 -21.04 4.70
CA ALA A 38 3.48 -19.90 3.89
C ALA A 38 2.79 -19.91 2.52
N TYR A 39 2.54 -18.72 1.97
CA TYR A 39 2.13 -18.56 0.57
C TYR A 39 3.33 -18.07 -0.24
N LEU A 40 3.59 -18.73 -1.36
CA LEU A 40 4.51 -18.24 -2.38
C LEU A 40 3.70 -17.55 -3.47
N ILE A 41 3.92 -16.25 -3.63
CA ILE A 41 3.30 -15.44 -4.67
C ILE A 41 4.34 -15.20 -5.75
N THR A 42 4.11 -15.75 -6.94
CA THR A 42 4.93 -15.50 -8.13
C THR A 42 4.30 -14.37 -8.94
N ARG A 43 5.11 -13.39 -9.34
CA ARG A 43 4.68 -12.21 -10.09
C ARG A 43 5.05 -12.34 -11.57
N ILE A 44 4.17 -11.91 -12.46
CA ILE A 44 4.41 -11.89 -13.92
C ILE A 44 5.61 -10.99 -14.24
N LYS A 45 5.67 -9.82 -13.60
CA LYS A 45 6.78 -8.87 -13.72
C LYS A 45 7.37 -8.55 -12.34
N LYS A 46 8.70 -8.47 -12.29
CA LYS A 46 9.42 -8.01 -11.09
C LYS A 46 9.29 -6.49 -10.95
N THR A 47 8.23 -6.05 -10.30
CA THR A 47 7.98 -4.66 -9.93
C THR A 47 8.57 -4.36 -8.56
N GLU A 48 8.94 -3.09 -8.33
CA GLU A 48 9.40 -2.65 -7.02
C GLU A 48 8.20 -2.48 -6.06
N LEU A 49 8.38 -2.91 -4.81
CA LEU A 49 7.47 -2.60 -3.72
C LEU A 49 8.05 -1.43 -2.94
N VAL A 50 7.42 -0.27 -3.06
CA VAL A 50 7.84 0.95 -2.35
C VAL A 50 7.11 1.05 -1.02
N THR A 51 7.70 1.73 -0.04
CA THR A 51 6.98 2.04 1.19
C THR A 51 5.89 3.07 0.92
N LEU A 52 4.77 2.98 1.64
CA LEU A 52 3.68 3.93 1.49
C LEU A 52 4.14 5.36 1.83
N GLN A 53 5.06 5.50 2.79
CA GLN A 53 5.70 6.78 3.09
C GLN A 53 6.38 7.40 1.86
N LYS A 54 7.25 6.65 1.16
CA LYS A 54 7.93 7.14 -0.04
C LYS A 54 6.94 7.47 -1.16
N PHE A 55 5.90 6.66 -1.30
CA PHE A 55 4.85 6.89 -2.29
C PHE A 55 4.10 8.21 -2.02
N VAL A 56 3.74 8.47 -0.76
CA VAL A 56 3.08 9.71 -0.32
C VAL A 56 3.99 10.93 -0.50
N GLU A 57 5.28 10.80 -0.20
CA GLU A 57 6.27 11.86 -0.44
C GLU A 57 6.36 12.21 -1.94
N LYS A 58 6.34 11.22 -2.84
CA LYS A 58 6.25 11.45 -4.29
C LYS A 58 4.97 12.22 -4.68
N ILE A 59 3.82 11.85 -4.12
CA ILE A 59 2.55 12.56 -4.36
C ILE A 59 2.63 14.02 -3.89
N LYS A 60 3.15 14.26 -2.67
CA LYS A 60 3.33 15.62 -2.14
C LYS A 60 4.26 16.45 -3.01
N ALA A 61 5.39 15.88 -3.43
CA ALA A 61 6.36 16.57 -4.27
C ALA A 61 5.78 16.95 -5.65
N GLY A 62 4.95 16.09 -6.23
CA GLY A 62 4.30 16.31 -7.54
C GLY A 62 3.04 17.18 -7.50
N ASN A 63 2.54 17.56 -6.31
CA ASN A 63 1.28 18.28 -6.17
C ASN A 63 1.48 19.60 -5.41
N GLU A 64 1.42 20.73 -6.13
CA GLU A 64 1.62 22.06 -5.54
C GLU A 64 0.66 22.36 -4.40
N SER A 65 -0.55 21.82 -4.50
CA SER A 65 -1.61 22.00 -3.54
C SER A 65 -1.28 21.34 -2.18
N LEU A 66 -0.31 20.40 -2.14
CA LEU A 66 0.14 19.71 -0.94
C LEU A 66 1.46 20.24 -0.36
N LYS A 67 2.13 21.20 -1.02
CA LYS A 67 3.46 21.70 -0.60
C LYS A 67 3.46 22.30 0.82
N ASN A 68 2.38 23.02 1.19
CA ASN A 68 2.24 23.70 2.48
C ASN A 68 1.40 22.92 3.51
N ILE A 69 1.13 21.65 3.24
CA ILE A 69 0.36 20.78 4.13
C ILE A 69 1.31 20.14 5.15
N GLU A 70 1.07 20.43 6.42
CA GLU A 70 1.88 19.99 7.56
C GLU A 70 1.72 18.49 7.80
N SER A 71 0.47 18.01 7.75
CA SER A 71 0.14 16.61 8.01
C SER A 71 -0.82 16.06 6.95
N VAL A 72 -0.65 14.78 6.62
CA VAL A 72 -1.51 14.07 5.69
C VAL A 72 -2.08 12.82 6.35
N ASN A 73 -3.40 12.63 6.22
CA ASN A 73 -4.04 11.35 6.45
C ASN A 73 -4.00 10.53 5.17
N VAL A 74 -3.78 9.22 5.27
CA VAL A 74 -3.76 8.34 4.10
C VAL A 74 -4.82 7.26 4.26
N LEU A 75 -5.73 7.23 3.30
CA LEU A 75 -6.72 6.18 3.14
C LEU A 75 -6.31 5.30 1.96
N VAL A 76 -6.13 4.00 2.16
CA VAL A 76 -5.97 3.04 1.06
C VAL A 76 -7.23 2.19 1.04
N ASP A 77 -8.01 2.26 -0.05
CA ASP A 77 -9.27 1.54 -0.17
C ASP A 77 -10.18 1.75 1.06
N ASP A 78 -10.34 3.01 1.48
CA ASP A 78 -11.12 3.44 2.65
C ASP A 78 -10.58 2.99 4.02
N LEU A 79 -9.43 2.31 4.07
CA LEU A 79 -8.74 1.96 5.31
C LEU A 79 -7.76 3.06 5.70
N LEU A 80 -7.92 3.62 6.91
CA LEU A 80 -6.98 4.58 7.47
C LEU A 80 -5.67 3.88 7.84
N ILE A 81 -4.57 4.38 7.30
CA ILE A 81 -3.24 3.88 7.59
C ILE A 81 -2.58 4.84 8.59
N GLU A 82 -2.17 4.37 9.76
CA GLU A 82 -1.56 5.24 10.79
C GLU A 82 -0.04 5.33 10.66
N LYS A 83 0.62 4.24 10.22
CA LYS A 83 2.09 4.13 10.15
C LYS A 83 2.55 3.79 8.73
N PHE A 84 2.67 4.79 7.87
CA PHE A 84 2.98 4.59 6.43
C PHE A 84 4.29 3.84 6.17
N SER A 85 5.27 3.95 7.07
CA SER A 85 6.57 3.29 6.95
C SER A 85 6.49 1.76 7.05
N GLU A 86 5.44 1.23 7.70
CA GLU A 86 5.22 -0.21 7.85
C GLU A 86 4.50 -0.83 6.64
N TYR A 87 3.87 0.00 5.80
CA TYR A 87 3.11 -0.46 4.64
C TYR A 87 3.91 -0.35 3.36
N ARG A 88 3.64 -1.28 2.44
CA ARG A 88 4.24 -1.30 1.10
C ARG A 88 3.16 -1.34 0.03
N ILE A 89 3.43 -0.69 -1.09
CA ILE A 89 2.53 -0.65 -2.23
C ILE A 89 3.30 -0.90 -3.53
N GLU A 90 2.69 -1.68 -4.40
CA GLU A 90 3.07 -1.79 -5.79
C GLU A 90 2.39 -0.67 -6.58
N GLU A 91 3.15 0.21 -7.24
CA GLU A 91 2.55 1.40 -7.89
C GLU A 91 1.52 1.02 -8.98
N SER A 92 1.67 -0.13 -9.65
CA SER A 92 0.70 -0.60 -10.65
C SER A 92 -0.66 -1.02 -10.07
N CYS A 93 -0.77 -1.21 -8.75
CA CYS A 93 -2.06 -1.48 -8.12
C CYS A 93 -2.93 -0.23 -7.96
N VAL A 94 -2.34 0.97 -8.07
CA VAL A 94 -3.05 2.24 -7.86
C VAL A 94 -3.88 2.60 -9.11
N VAL A 95 -5.18 2.76 -8.91
CA VAL A 95 -6.14 3.14 -9.96
C VAL A 95 -6.38 4.63 -9.96
N GLU A 96 -6.56 5.21 -8.77
CA GLU A 96 -6.94 6.61 -8.62
C GLU A 96 -6.38 7.17 -7.30
N ILE A 97 -6.00 8.45 -7.33
CA ILE A 97 -5.60 9.22 -6.14
C ILE A 97 -6.53 10.43 -6.03
N LYS A 98 -7.24 10.55 -4.91
CA LYS A 98 -8.06 11.71 -4.57
C LYS A 98 -7.43 12.46 -3.42
N ILE A 99 -7.43 13.79 -3.50
CA ILE A 99 -6.89 14.67 -2.46
C ILE A 99 -8.03 15.53 -1.93
N PHE A 100 -8.28 15.41 -0.63
CA PHE A 100 -9.26 16.22 0.08
C PHE A 100 -8.52 17.16 1.02
N LYS A 101 -8.82 18.44 0.95
CA LYS A 101 -8.25 19.43 1.86
C LYS A 101 -9.30 19.83 2.87
N THR A 102 -8.90 19.93 4.12
CA THR A 102 -9.73 20.60 5.11
C THR A 102 -9.64 22.11 4.84
N ASP A 103 -10.78 22.80 4.80
CA ASP A 103 -10.80 24.25 4.58
C ASP A 103 -10.08 24.94 5.75
N PRO A 104 -9.07 25.81 5.50
CA PRO A 104 -8.40 26.57 6.56
C PRO A 104 -9.37 27.42 7.40
N LYS A 105 -10.58 27.71 6.89
CA LYS A 105 -11.63 28.46 7.60
C LYS A 105 -12.50 27.59 8.52
N SER A 106 -12.34 26.26 8.50
CA SER A 106 -13.01 25.41 9.48
C SER A 106 -12.39 25.66 10.86
N ILE A 107 -13.22 25.94 11.86
CA ILE A 107 -12.86 26.46 13.19
C ILE A 107 -12.08 25.43 14.05
N ILE A 108 -11.66 24.32 13.45
CA ILE A 108 -10.95 23.24 14.13
C ILE A 108 -9.46 23.62 14.14
N ARG A 109 -8.90 23.75 15.34
CA ARG A 109 -7.51 24.18 15.64
C ARG A 109 -6.40 23.29 15.07
N ASP A 110 -6.72 22.25 14.31
CA ASP A 110 -5.80 21.20 13.92
C ASP A 110 -5.22 21.43 12.53
N GLY A 111 -4.37 22.45 12.39
CA GLY A 111 -3.39 22.60 11.30
C GLY A 111 -3.90 22.53 9.85
N ASN A 112 -2.98 22.75 8.91
CA ASN A 112 -3.26 22.50 7.48
C ASN A 112 -3.14 21.01 7.20
N ILE A 113 -4.23 20.27 7.35
CA ILE A 113 -4.30 18.81 7.09
C ILE A 113 -4.94 18.52 5.74
N ALA A 114 -4.39 17.55 5.01
CA ALA A 114 -5.02 16.96 3.83
C ALA A 114 -5.23 15.46 4.00
N THR A 115 -6.20 14.91 3.29
CA THR A 115 -6.41 13.46 3.17
C THR A 115 -6.09 13.02 1.76
N ILE A 116 -5.16 12.08 1.63
CA ILE A 116 -4.82 11.40 0.38
C ILE A 116 -5.55 10.06 0.39
N LYS A 117 -6.51 9.89 -0.52
CA LYS A 117 -7.23 8.65 -0.73
C LYS A 117 -6.68 7.94 -1.96
N ILE A 118 -6.09 6.78 -1.74
CA ILE A 118 -5.53 5.89 -2.76
C ILE A 118 -6.54 4.78 -2.99
N ILE A 119 -7.01 4.66 -4.22
CA ILE A 119 -7.93 3.60 -4.65
C ILE A 119 -7.11 2.59 -5.42
N THR A 120 -7.16 1.33 -5.01
CA THR A 120 -6.42 0.25 -5.66
C THR A 120 -7.35 -0.66 -6.46
N ASN A 121 -6.77 -1.42 -7.37
CA ASN A 121 -7.47 -2.46 -8.12
C ASN A 121 -7.70 -3.75 -7.31
N ARG A 122 -7.33 -3.78 -6.01
CA ARG A 122 -7.59 -4.94 -5.13
C ARG A 122 -9.08 -5.12 -4.86
N LYS A 123 -9.83 -4.02 -4.61
CA LYS A 123 -11.28 -4.07 -4.38
C LYS A 123 -12.10 -4.41 -5.62
N ASN A 124 -11.55 -4.19 -6.82
CA ASN A 124 -12.24 -4.46 -8.08
C ASN A 124 -12.23 -5.95 -8.49
N ASN A 125 -11.52 -6.79 -7.74
CA ASN A 125 -11.59 -8.23 -7.90
C ASN A 125 -12.50 -8.78 -6.81
N GLY A 126 -13.80 -8.85 -7.12
CA GLY A 126 -14.79 -9.47 -6.25
C GLY A 126 -14.39 -10.91 -5.92
N TYR A 127 -13.86 -11.08 -4.71
CA TYR A 127 -13.76 -12.34 -3.99
C TYR A 127 -14.51 -12.18 -2.67
#